data_AF-A0A358AQH9-F1
#
_entry.id   AF-A0A358AQH9-F1
#
_cell.length_a   1.000
_cell.length_b   1.000
_cell.length_c   1.000
_cell.angle_alpha   90.00
_cell.angle_beta   90.00
_cell.angle_gamma   90.00
#
_symmetry.space_group_name_H-M   'P 1'
#
loop_
_entity.id
_entity.type
_entity.pdbx_description
1 polymer ?
#
loop_
_entity_poly.entity_id
_entity_poly.type
_entity_poly.pdbx_seq_one_letter_code
_entity_poly.pdbx_strand_id
1 'polypeptide(L)'
;GERAALIIAADGGLAALSSTGVAPTLLVGDFDSVDPALVGEFQKRGVEILRAQAEKNETDTQLALYEAVRRGAKTVCLLGATGSRTDHFLSALMLLVWSLKNGVELVIEDGVQTIEIGCGDFAVYGKKGQTVSIIPAGSFAEVTAEGLYYPLEKLLLTNGLPRGVSNVFLGEEAAIHTKEPVFVIKIK
;
A
#
# COMPACT_ATOMS: atom_id res chain seq x y z
N GLY A 1 4.31 -12.27 11.05
CA GLY A 1 5.53 -12.99 11.48
C GLY A 1 6.51 -12.06 12.14
N GLU A 2 6.76 -10.89 11.56
CA GLU A 2 7.60 -9.86 12.17
C GLU A 2 6.78 -8.87 13.01
N ARG A 3 7.39 -8.34 14.06
CA ARG A 3 6.82 -7.30 14.92
C ARG A 3 7.25 -5.96 14.33
N ALA A 4 6.31 -5.19 13.79
CA ALA A 4 6.61 -3.86 13.25
C ALA A 4 7.23 -2.98 14.33
N ALA A 5 8.35 -2.33 14.03
CA ALA A 5 9.04 -1.43 14.97
C ALA A 5 8.28 -0.12 15.20
N LEU A 6 7.45 0.28 14.22
CA LEU A 6 6.61 1.47 14.25
C LEU A 6 5.20 1.08 13.82
N ILE A 7 4.21 1.43 14.64
CA ILE A 7 2.78 1.21 14.36
C ILE A 7 2.10 2.57 14.43
N ILE A 8 1.72 3.10 13.27
CA ILE A 8 1.05 4.40 13.17
C ILE A 8 -0.43 4.15 12.92
N ALA A 9 -1.30 4.67 13.79
CA ALA A 9 -2.73 4.72 13.54
C ALA A 9 -3.08 6.08 12.94
N ALA A 10 -3.55 6.08 11.69
CA ALA A 10 -4.05 7.28 11.01
C ALA A 10 -5.56 7.38 11.23
N ASP A 11 -6.00 8.45 11.89
CA ASP A 11 -7.41 8.81 12.11
C ASP A 11 -8.30 7.59 12.48
N GLY A 12 -9.33 7.26 11.69
CA GLY A 12 -10.23 6.11 11.91
C GLY A 12 -9.54 4.75 12.06
N GLY A 13 -8.28 4.62 11.61
CA GLY A 13 -7.45 3.45 11.85
C GLY A 13 -7.23 3.15 13.33
N LEU A 14 -7.34 4.15 14.22
CA LEU A 14 -7.24 3.96 15.67
C LEU A 14 -8.39 3.08 16.20
N ALA A 15 -9.61 3.28 15.71
CA ALA A 15 -10.77 2.48 16.12
C ALA A 15 -10.63 1.03 15.64
N ALA A 16 -10.10 0.79 14.45
CA ALA A 16 -9.81 -0.56 13.98
C ALA A 16 -8.71 -1.22 14.85
N LEU A 17 -7.64 -0.49 15.15
CA LEU A 17 -6.51 -1.00 15.91
C LEU A 17 -6.87 -1.33 17.36
N SER A 18 -7.72 -0.53 18.02
CA SER A 18 -8.10 -0.72 19.42
C SER A 18 -8.77 -2.08 19.68
N SER A 19 -9.48 -2.61 18.68
CA SER A 19 -10.13 -3.93 18.76
C SER A 19 -9.15 -5.12 18.76
N THR A 20 -7.89 -4.90 18.40
CA THR A 20 -6.89 -5.97 18.21
C THR A 20 -5.97 -6.19 19.42
N GLY A 21 -6.05 -5.32 20.43
CA GLY A 21 -5.12 -5.33 21.57
C GLY A 21 -3.71 -4.82 21.25
N VAL A 22 -3.45 -4.41 20.00
CA VAL A 22 -2.16 -3.82 19.57
C VAL A 22 -2.17 -2.33 19.92
N ALA A 23 -1.09 -1.86 20.56
CA ALA A 23 -0.91 -0.44 20.85
C ALA A 23 -0.12 0.26 19.72
N PRO A 24 -0.63 1.37 19.17
CA PRO A 24 0.15 2.18 18.25
C PRO A 24 1.29 2.88 18.98
N THR A 25 2.38 3.13 18.27
CA THR A 25 3.48 3.98 18.74
C THR A 25 3.22 5.45 18.46
N LEU A 26 2.37 5.75 17.46
CA LEU A 26 2.04 7.09 17.03
C LEU A 26 0.60 7.16 16.54
N LEU A 27 -0.10 8.23 16.90
CA LEU A 27 -1.38 8.62 16.31
C LEU A 27 -1.15 9.80 15.35
N VAL A 28 -1.74 9.75 14.17
CA VAL A 28 -1.69 10.84 13.17
C VAL A 28 -3.10 11.17 12.72
N GLY A 29 -3.48 12.45 12.76
CA GLY A 29 -4.79 12.90 12.28
C GLY A 29 -5.27 14.17 12.95
N ASP A 30 -6.41 14.70 12.49
CA ASP A 30 -7.20 15.67 13.24
C ASP A 30 -8.15 15.00 14.26
N PHE A 31 -8.45 13.71 14.04
CA PHE A 31 -9.27 12.83 14.89
C PHE A 31 -10.72 13.28 14.98
N ASP A 32 -11.27 13.90 13.93
CA ASP A 32 -12.68 14.29 13.88
C ASP A 32 -13.63 13.08 13.69
N SER A 33 -13.11 11.98 13.14
CA SER A 33 -13.85 10.75 12.86
C SER A 33 -13.74 9.70 13.99
N VAL A 34 -12.97 9.99 15.04
CA VAL A 34 -12.67 9.06 16.14
C VAL A 34 -13.26 9.58 17.45
N ASP A 35 -13.73 8.66 18.30
CA ASP A 35 -14.16 9.01 19.67
C ASP A 35 -13.01 9.72 20.42
N PRO A 36 -13.19 10.98 20.87
CA PRO A 36 -12.18 11.70 21.63
C PRO A 36 -11.75 10.98 22.93
N ALA A 37 -12.64 10.16 23.51
CA ALA A 37 -12.31 9.36 24.69
C ALA A 37 -11.25 8.30 24.36
N LEU A 38 -11.32 7.68 23.19
CA LEU A 38 -10.36 6.69 22.72
C LEU A 38 -8.99 7.33 22.49
N VAL A 39 -8.95 8.50 21.82
CA VAL A 39 -7.72 9.27 21.63
C VAL A 39 -7.09 9.63 22.99
N GLY A 40 -7.92 10.08 23.93
CA GLY A 40 -7.49 10.42 25.29
C GLY A 40 -6.96 9.21 26.08
N GLU A 41 -7.50 8.01 25.88
CA GLU A 41 -6.99 6.79 26.49
C GLU A 41 -5.55 6.49 26.04
N PHE A 42 -5.29 6.50 24.73
CA PHE A 42 -3.95 6.25 24.20
C PHE A 42 -2.97 7.36 24.57
N GLN A 43 -3.42 8.61 24.63
CA GLN A 43 -2.59 9.71 25.12
C GLN A 43 -2.14 9.48 26.58
N LYS A 44 -3.05 9.05 27.47
CA LYS A 44 -2.73 8.73 28.87
C LYS A 44 -1.78 7.55 29.00
N ARG A 45 -1.79 6.63 28.04
CA ARG A 45 -0.87 5.49 27.94
C ARG A 45 0.51 5.88 27.38
N GLY A 46 0.74 7.16 27.09
CA GLY A 46 2.02 7.69 26.61
C GLY A 46 2.25 7.55 25.11
N VAL A 47 1.21 7.27 24.32
CA VAL A 47 1.32 7.25 22.86
C VAL A 47 1.51 8.66 22.32
N GLU A 48 2.49 8.83 21.45
CA GLU A 48 2.74 10.11 20.78
C GLU A 48 1.58 10.47 19.85
N ILE A 49 1.22 11.75 19.79
CA ILE A 49 0.15 12.24 18.92
C ILE A 49 0.70 13.36 18.05
N LEU A 50 0.68 13.14 16.74
CA LEU A 50 0.92 14.15 15.74
C LEU A 50 -0.43 14.66 15.23
N ARG A 51 -0.89 15.78 15.80
CA ARG A 51 -2.14 16.42 15.35
C ARG A 51 -1.91 17.15 14.03
N ALA A 52 -2.69 16.76 13.04
CA ALA A 52 -2.71 17.44 11.75
C ALA A 52 -3.52 18.74 11.82
N GLN A 53 -3.13 19.76 11.06
CA GLN A 53 -3.98 20.93 10.86
C GLN A 53 -5.09 20.59 9.85
N ALA A 54 -6.33 21.02 10.12
CA ALA A 54 -7.49 20.74 9.26
C ALA A 54 -7.35 21.32 7.83
N GLU A 55 -6.56 22.39 7.66
CA GLU A 55 -6.35 23.08 6.37
C GLU A 55 -5.10 22.60 5.61
N LYS A 56 -4.57 21.42 5.92
CA LYS A 56 -3.44 20.84 5.18
C LYS A 56 -3.87 20.29 3.82
N ASN A 57 -2.91 20.09 2.92
CA ASN A 57 -3.16 19.51 1.59
C ASN A 57 -3.04 17.98 1.58
N GLU A 58 -2.54 17.37 2.66
CA GLU A 58 -2.26 15.94 2.76
C GLU A 58 -3.33 15.17 3.53
N THR A 59 -3.68 13.98 3.04
CA THR A 59 -4.52 13.03 3.79
C THR A 59 -3.80 12.52 5.04
N ASP A 60 -4.53 11.99 6.03
CA ASP A 60 -3.88 11.40 7.23
C ASP A 60 -3.02 10.18 6.89
N THR A 61 -3.46 9.39 5.92
CA THR A 61 -2.68 8.27 5.38
C THR A 61 -1.35 8.74 4.81
N GLN A 62 -1.36 9.84 4.05
CA GLN A 62 -0.15 10.42 3.48
C GLN A 62 0.78 10.95 4.57
N LEU A 63 0.26 11.66 5.58
CA LEU A 63 1.05 12.11 6.72
C LEU A 63 1.67 10.94 7.49
N ALA A 64 0.90 9.88 7.73
CA ALA A 64 1.40 8.70 8.43
C ALA A 64 2.55 8.03 7.67
N LEU A 65 2.44 7.89 6.34
CA LEU A 65 3.52 7.37 5.51
C LEU A 65 4.77 8.26 5.58
N TYR A 66 4.60 9.58 5.42
CA TYR A 66 5.71 10.52 5.44
C TYR A 66 6.42 10.51 6.79
N GLU A 67 5.65 10.43 7.88
CA GLU A 67 6.20 10.36 9.22
C GLU A 67 6.92 9.04 9.48
N ALA A 68 6.40 7.91 8.99
CA ALA A 68 7.11 6.64 9.05
C ALA A 68 8.48 6.72 8.36
N VAL A 69 8.51 7.26 7.14
CA VAL A 69 9.74 7.41 6.35
C VAL A 69 10.71 8.39 7.01
N ARG A 70 10.21 9.51 7.56
CA ARG A 70 11.01 10.49 8.32
C ARG A 70 11.67 9.84 9.55
N ARG A 71 11.01 8.87 10.17
CA ARG A 71 11.55 8.06 11.28
C ARG A 71 12.45 6.91 10.84
N GLY A 72 12.74 6.80 9.54
CA GLY A 72 13.69 5.84 8.99
C GLY A 72 13.07 4.55 8.47
N ALA A 73 11.74 4.43 8.39
CA ALA A 73 11.11 3.27 7.77
C ALA A 73 11.51 3.16 6.29
N LYS A 74 11.94 1.96 5.87
CA LYS A 74 12.25 1.61 4.48
C LYS A 74 11.21 0.71 3.85
N THR A 75 10.53 -0.09 4.68
CA THR A 75 9.44 -0.96 4.30
C THR A 75 8.22 -0.60 5.14
N VAL A 76 7.08 -0.39 4.47
CA VAL A 76 5.82 0.04 5.07
C VAL A 76 4.70 -0.85 4.55
N CYS A 77 3.88 -1.35 5.48
CA CYS A 77 2.63 -2.04 5.17
C CYS A 77 1.47 -1.14 5.53
N LEU A 78 0.69 -0.73 4.53
CA LEU A 78 -0.47 0.12 4.68
C LEU A 78 -1.74 -0.74 4.74
N LEU A 79 -2.42 -0.68 5.88
CA LEU A 79 -3.66 -1.39 6.14
C LEU A 79 -4.86 -0.44 6.08
N GLY A 80 -6.03 -0.95 5.76
CA GLY A 80 -7.28 -0.18 5.78
C GLY A 80 -7.42 0.86 4.66
N ALA A 81 -6.55 0.83 3.66
CA ALA A 81 -6.57 1.79 2.55
C ALA A 81 -7.55 1.45 1.42
N THR A 82 -8.13 0.25 1.39
CA THR A 82 -9.07 -0.22 0.34
C THR A 82 -10.56 -0.07 0.72
N GLY A 83 -10.87 0.66 1.79
CA GLY A 83 -12.21 0.78 2.37
C GLY A 83 -13.29 1.39 1.45
N SER A 84 -14.40 1.85 2.05
CA SER A 84 -15.61 2.24 1.30
C SER A 84 -15.46 3.50 0.43
N ARG A 85 -14.44 4.32 0.67
CA ARG A 85 -14.19 5.57 -0.04
C ARG A 85 -13.20 5.36 -1.19
N THR A 86 -13.73 5.29 -2.41
CA THR A 86 -12.95 5.10 -3.63
C THR A 86 -11.89 6.19 -3.84
N ASP A 87 -12.20 7.43 -3.47
CA ASP A 87 -11.26 8.55 -3.53
C ASP A 87 -10.05 8.35 -2.60
N HIS A 88 -10.27 7.83 -1.38
CA HIS A 88 -9.18 7.46 -0.48
C HIS A 88 -8.36 6.28 -1.02
N PHE A 89 -9.02 5.27 -1.59
CA PHE A 89 -8.31 4.14 -2.19
C PHE A 89 -7.44 4.57 -3.37
N LEU A 90 -7.97 5.38 -4.29
CA LEU A 90 -7.20 5.94 -5.41
C LEU A 90 -6.02 6.80 -4.91
N SER A 91 -6.22 7.60 -3.85
CA SER A 91 -5.15 8.35 -3.21
C SER A 91 -4.05 7.43 -2.67
N ALA A 92 -4.41 6.32 -2.01
CA ALA A 92 -3.46 5.34 -1.51
C ALA A 92 -2.66 4.67 -2.64
N LEU A 93 -3.26 4.40 -3.80
CA LEU A 93 -2.52 3.91 -4.97
C LEU A 93 -1.47 4.92 -5.44
N MET A 94 -1.74 6.22 -5.35
CA MET A 94 -0.74 7.25 -5.69
C MET A 94 0.43 7.30 -4.69
N LEU A 95 0.22 6.86 -3.45
CA LEU A 95 1.30 6.74 -2.47
C LEU A 95 2.31 5.65 -2.84
N LEU A 96 1.90 4.58 -3.53
CA LEU A 96 2.82 3.59 -4.10
C LEU A 96 3.74 4.25 -5.13
N VAL A 97 3.19 5.09 -6.02
CA VAL A 97 4.00 5.83 -7.00
C VAL A 97 5.00 6.75 -6.31
N TRP A 98 4.58 7.43 -5.24
CA TRP A 98 5.47 8.23 -4.42
C TRP A 98 6.55 7.37 -3.75
N SER A 99 6.21 6.21 -3.21
CA SER A 99 7.14 5.33 -2.48
C SER A 99 8.25 4.82 -3.41
N LEU A 100 7.90 4.40 -4.63
CA LEU A 100 8.86 3.96 -5.64
C LEU A 100 9.88 5.05 -5.97
N LYS A 101 9.43 6.29 -6.16
CA LYS A 101 10.30 7.45 -6.45
C LYS A 101 11.24 7.80 -5.29
N ASN A 102 10.86 7.46 -4.06
CA ASN A 102 11.62 7.77 -2.85
C ASN A 102 12.39 6.57 -2.29
N GLY A 103 12.41 5.43 -3.00
CA GLY A 103 13.11 4.21 -2.55
C GLY A 103 12.54 3.62 -1.27
N VAL A 104 11.20 3.66 -1.13
CA VAL A 104 10.46 3.08 -0.01
C VAL A 104 9.61 1.93 -0.53
N GLU A 105 9.79 0.75 0.06
CA GLU A 105 8.95 -0.42 -0.19
C GLU A 105 7.61 -0.20 0.51
N LEU A 106 6.55 -0.01 -0.27
CA LEU A 106 5.20 0.13 0.25
C LEU A 106 4.33 -0.99 -0.31
N VAL A 107 3.62 -1.67 0.57
CA VAL A 107 2.56 -2.62 0.22
C VAL A 107 1.25 -2.16 0.82
N ILE A 108 0.18 -2.20 0.03
CA ILE A 108 -1.19 -2.09 0.53
C ILE A 108 -1.70 -3.51 0.76
N GLU A 109 -2.28 -3.77 1.93
CA GLU A 109 -2.77 -5.09 2.33
C GLU A 109 -4.14 -4.94 3.00
N ASP A 110 -5.10 -5.75 2.57
CA ASP A 110 -6.49 -5.68 3.07
C ASP A 110 -7.08 -7.03 3.50
N GLY A 111 -6.25 -8.08 3.56
CA GLY A 111 -6.65 -9.43 3.92
C GLY A 111 -7.16 -10.27 2.73
N VAL A 112 -7.54 -9.63 1.61
CA VAL A 112 -7.97 -10.28 0.37
C VAL A 112 -6.90 -10.17 -0.70
N GLN A 113 -6.19 -9.05 -0.77
CA GLN A 113 -5.19 -8.78 -1.77
C GLN A 113 -4.00 -8.00 -1.21
N THR A 114 -2.91 -8.05 -1.96
CA THR A 114 -1.76 -7.15 -1.80
C THR A 114 -1.57 -6.33 -3.07
N ILE A 115 -1.20 -5.07 -2.89
CA ILE A 115 -0.88 -4.15 -3.99
C ILE A 115 0.51 -3.57 -3.75
N GLU A 116 1.39 -3.78 -4.70
CA GLU A 116 2.77 -3.27 -4.72
C GLU A 116 3.03 -2.55 -6.05
N ILE A 117 4.18 -1.89 -6.18
CA ILE A 117 4.60 -1.21 -7.40
C ILE A 117 6.04 -1.57 -7.75
N GLY A 118 6.33 -1.72 -9.04
CA GLY A 118 7.67 -2.06 -9.52
C GLY A 118 8.01 -1.33 -10.83
N CYS A 119 9.32 -1.19 -11.09
CA CYS A 119 9.90 -0.64 -12.30
C CYS A 119 11.33 -1.18 -12.47
N GLY A 120 11.78 -1.36 -13.71
CA GLY A 120 13.03 -2.05 -14.04
C GLY A 120 12.85 -3.57 -14.03
N ASP A 121 13.88 -4.27 -13.60
CA ASP A 121 13.89 -5.72 -13.39
C ASP A 121 13.57 -6.03 -11.93
N PHE A 122 12.51 -6.79 -11.69
CA PHE A 122 12.12 -7.21 -10.35
C PHE A 122 11.35 -8.53 -10.36
N ALA A 123 11.33 -9.20 -9.22
CA ALA A 123 10.56 -10.42 -9.01
C ALA A 123 9.37 -10.13 -8.10
N VAL A 124 8.23 -10.78 -8.40
CA VAL A 124 7.07 -10.82 -7.52
C VAL A 124 6.80 -12.23 -7.07
N TYR A 125 6.47 -12.38 -5.79
CA TYR A 125 6.32 -13.68 -5.16
C TYR A 125 4.86 -13.94 -4.80
N GLY A 126 4.44 -15.18 -4.99
CA GLY A 126 3.09 -15.66 -4.77
C GLY A 126 3.05 -17.17 -4.56
N LYS A 127 1.86 -17.75 -4.68
CA LYS A 127 1.67 -19.21 -4.67
C LYS A 127 1.30 -19.69 -6.07
N LYS A 128 1.68 -20.91 -6.42
CA LYS A 128 1.21 -21.54 -7.65
C LYS A 128 -0.33 -21.54 -7.71
N GLY A 129 -0.88 -21.09 -8.82
CA GLY A 129 -2.33 -20.97 -9.00
C GLY A 129 -2.93 -19.68 -8.44
N GLN A 130 -2.15 -18.83 -7.75
CA GLN A 130 -2.60 -17.55 -7.25
C GLN A 130 -2.80 -16.55 -8.39
N THR A 131 -3.87 -15.75 -8.29
CA THR A 131 -4.16 -14.70 -9.28
C THR A 131 -3.26 -13.49 -9.08
N VAL A 132 -2.71 -12.97 -10.19
CA VAL A 132 -1.92 -11.74 -10.23
C VAL A 132 -2.32 -10.86 -11.41
N SER A 133 -2.38 -9.57 -11.18
CA SER A 133 -2.62 -8.56 -12.21
C SER A 133 -1.47 -7.57 -12.27
N ILE A 134 -1.06 -7.20 -13.47
CA ILE A 134 -0.03 -6.18 -13.75
C ILE A 134 -0.72 -5.05 -14.51
N ILE A 135 -0.71 -3.84 -13.94
CA ILE A 135 -1.45 -2.69 -14.47
C ILE A 135 -0.49 -1.49 -14.55
N PRO A 136 -0.46 -0.72 -15.65
CA PRO A 136 0.39 0.48 -15.71
C PRO A 136 -0.06 1.49 -14.65
N ALA A 137 0.90 2.03 -13.89
CA ALA A 137 0.61 3.10 -12.93
C ALA A 137 0.48 4.48 -13.62
N GLY A 138 1.00 4.60 -14.85
CA GLY A 138 0.83 5.76 -15.73
C GLY A 138 -0.17 5.51 -16.86
N SER A 139 0.02 6.20 -17.98
CA SER A 139 -0.81 6.01 -19.18
C SER A 139 -0.51 4.70 -19.92
N PHE A 140 0.73 4.21 -19.83
CA PHE A 140 1.16 2.95 -20.45
C PHE A 140 2.33 2.32 -19.68
N ALA A 141 2.60 1.05 -20.00
CA ALA A 141 3.84 0.35 -19.68
C ALA A 141 4.11 -0.75 -20.73
N GLU A 142 5.33 -0.89 -21.21
CA GLU A 142 5.76 -2.07 -21.95
C GLU A 142 6.27 -3.11 -20.95
N VAL A 143 5.68 -4.32 -20.93
CA VAL A 143 5.96 -5.33 -19.90
C VAL A 143 6.38 -6.65 -20.53
N THR A 144 7.48 -7.20 -20.03
CA THR A 144 7.85 -8.61 -20.21
C THR A 144 7.71 -9.30 -18.86
N ALA A 145 7.05 -10.46 -18.82
CA ALA A 145 6.83 -11.20 -17.59
C ALA A 145 6.84 -12.71 -17.83
N GLU A 146 7.63 -13.42 -17.03
CA GLU A 146 7.79 -14.87 -17.05
C GLU A 146 7.32 -15.49 -15.72
N GLY A 147 7.10 -16.81 -15.69
CA GLY A 147 6.57 -17.50 -14.50
C GLY A 147 5.04 -17.36 -14.32
N LEU A 148 4.35 -16.86 -15.35
CA LEU A 148 2.91 -16.67 -15.39
C LEU A 148 2.24 -17.55 -16.47
N TYR A 149 0.99 -17.93 -16.24
CA TYR A 149 0.22 -18.76 -17.17
C TYR A 149 0.04 -18.08 -18.53
N TYR A 150 -0.20 -16.76 -18.52
CA TYR A 150 -0.14 -15.92 -19.71
C TYR A 150 1.19 -15.14 -19.68
N PRO A 151 2.28 -15.63 -20.30
CA PRO A 151 3.53 -14.88 -20.35
C PRO A 151 3.33 -13.57 -21.10
N LEU A 152 4.02 -12.53 -20.67
CA LEU A 152 4.03 -11.24 -21.36
C LEU A 152 5.36 -11.08 -22.08
N GLU A 153 5.34 -10.76 -23.38
CA GLU A 153 6.54 -10.51 -24.17
C GLU A 153 6.43 -9.12 -24.79
N LYS A 154 7.13 -8.14 -24.19
CA LYS A 154 7.07 -6.71 -24.57
C LYS A 154 5.64 -6.23 -24.83
N LEU A 155 4.70 -6.68 -24.01
CA LEU A 155 3.29 -6.36 -24.18
C LEU A 155 3.06 -4.92 -23.75
N LEU A 156 2.51 -4.10 -24.65
CA LEU A 156 2.07 -2.75 -24.32
C LEU A 156 0.75 -2.81 -23.54
N LEU A 157 0.80 -2.45 -22.26
CA LEU A 157 -0.36 -2.23 -21.41
C LEU A 157 -0.70 -0.74 -21.42
N THR A 158 -1.99 -0.41 -21.50
CA THR A 158 -2.46 0.98 -21.49
C THR A 158 -3.64 1.16 -20.55
N ASN A 159 -3.82 2.37 -20.01
CA ASN A 159 -4.97 2.69 -19.16
C ASN A 159 -6.30 2.83 -19.94
N GLY A 160 -6.27 2.74 -21.27
CA GLY A 160 -7.45 2.71 -22.14
C GLY A 160 -7.88 1.31 -22.59
N LEU A 161 -7.01 0.29 -22.42
CA LEU A 161 -7.28 -1.10 -22.78
C LEU A 161 -6.75 -2.01 -21.67
N PRO A 162 -7.59 -2.37 -20.67
CA PRO A 162 -7.15 -3.10 -19.49
C PRO A 162 -6.80 -4.55 -19.84
N ARG A 163 -5.53 -4.76 -20.24
CA ARG A 163 -4.88 -6.06 -20.38
C ARG A 163 -3.92 -6.26 -19.20
N GLY A 164 -3.50 -7.49 -18.95
CA GLY A 164 -2.60 -7.82 -17.84
C GLY A 164 -3.32 -8.11 -16.51
N VAL A 165 -4.65 -8.14 -16.50
CA VAL A 165 -5.46 -8.52 -15.34
C VAL A 165 -5.73 -10.03 -15.31
N SER A 166 -5.88 -10.58 -14.11
CA SER A 166 -6.28 -11.98 -13.86
C SER A 166 -5.36 -13.05 -14.47
N ASN A 167 -4.06 -12.80 -14.46
CA ASN A 167 -3.05 -13.80 -14.77
C ASN A 167 -2.84 -14.75 -13.56
N VAL A 168 -2.04 -15.80 -13.73
CA VAL A 168 -1.88 -16.85 -12.72
C VAL A 168 -0.41 -17.21 -12.58
N PHE A 169 0.10 -17.26 -11.35
CA PHE A 169 1.43 -17.77 -11.06
C PHE A 169 1.56 -19.27 -11.42
N LEU A 170 2.58 -19.63 -12.19
CA LEU A 170 2.92 -21.02 -12.48
C LEU A 170 3.73 -21.69 -11.37
N GLY A 171 4.44 -20.89 -10.57
CA GLY A 171 5.26 -21.29 -9.43
C GLY A 171 5.11 -20.31 -8.27
N GLU A 172 6.19 -20.05 -7.56
CA GLU A 172 6.20 -19.10 -6.42
C GLU A 172 6.76 -17.72 -6.78
N GLU A 173 7.23 -17.57 -8.02
CA GLU A 173 7.91 -16.38 -8.52
C GLU A 173 7.48 -16.07 -9.95
N ALA A 174 7.34 -14.78 -10.25
CA ALA A 174 7.27 -14.26 -11.59
C ALA A 174 8.29 -13.12 -11.75
N ALA A 175 9.13 -13.23 -12.78
CA ALA A 175 10.11 -12.21 -13.13
C ALA A 175 9.46 -11.20 -14.08
N ILE A 176 9.59 -9.90 -13.78
CA ILE A 176 8.98 -8.81 -14.53
C ILE A 176 10.06 -7.82 -14.94
N HIS A 177 10.03 -7.40 -16.20
CA HIS A 177 10.80 -6.29 -16.73
C HIS A 177 9.88 -5.23 -17.35
N THR A 178 10.06 -3.97 -16.94
CA THR A 178 9.40 -2.81 -17.56
C THR A 178 10.18 -1.53 -17.32
N LYS A 179 10.05 -0.53 -18.20
CA LYS A 179 10.66 0.80 -18.02
C LYS A 179 9.73 1.78 -17.32
N GLU A 180 8.43 1.49 -17.34
CA GLU A 180 7.40 2.31 -16.73
C GLU A 180 6.92 1.66 -15.43
N PRO A 181 6.53 2.43 -14.41
CA PRO A 181 5.98 1.85 -13.18
C PRO A 181 4.68 1.07 -13.44
N VAL A 182 4.60 -0.12 -12.86
CA VAL A 182 3.39 -0.96 -12.88
C VAL A 182 2.95 -1.29 -11.46
N PHE A 183 1.65 -1.22 -11.22
CA PHE A 183 1.04 -1.85 -10.06
C PHE A 183 0.99 -3.37 -10.27
N VAL A 184 1.33 -4.10 -9.22
CA VAL A 184 1.14 -5.55 -9.16
C VAL A 184 0.15 -5.86 -8.05
N ILE A 185 -0.96 -6.50 -8.42
CA ILE A 185 -2.06 -6.85 -7.51
C ILE A 185 -2.14 -8.36 -7.41
N LYS A 186 -1.97 -8.92 -6.21
CA LYS A 186 -2.02 -10.37 -5.95
C LYS A 186 -3.22 -10.67 -5.07
N ILE A 187 -4.10 -11.56 -5.52
CA ILE A 187 -5.29 -12.00 -4.77
C ILE A 187 -4.91 -13.22 -3.94
N LYS A 188 -5.24 -13.25 -2.65
CA LYS A 188 -4.82 -14.31 -1.71
C LYS A 188 -5.52 -15.64 -1.90
#